data_AF-A0A966J0S1-F1
#
_entry.id   AF-A0A966J0S1-F1
#
_cell.length_a   1.000
_cell.length_b   1.000
_cell.length_c   1.000
_cell.angle_alpha   90.00
_cell.angle_beta   90.00
_cell.angle_gamma   90.00
#
_symmetry.space_group_name_H-M   'P 1'
#
loop_
_entity.id
_entity.type
_entity.pdbx_description
1 polymer ?
#
loop_
_entity_poly.entity_id
_entity_poly.type
_entity_poly.pdbx_seq_one_letter_code
_entity_poly.pdbx_strand_id
1 'polypeptide(L)' 'KWGTVKIDFDTMETNLKGVFAAGDIVRGASLVVWAIKDGRDVAKSIKNYLENKNLKQSKVA' A
#
# COMPACT_ATOMS: atom_id res chain seq x y z
N LYS A 1 -5.60 -10.91 -19.02
CA LYS A 1 -5.01 -10.11 -17.91
C LYS A 1 -5.39 -10.80 -16.60
N TRP A 2 -4.49 -10.92 -15.62
CA TRP A 2 -4.55 -11.88 -14.50
C TRP A 2 -5.61 -11.61 -13.41
N GLY A 3 -6.28 -10.45 -13.42
CA GLY A 3 -7.34 -10.13 -12.45
C GLY A 3 -6.86 -9.67 -11.07
N THR A 4 -5.54 -9.60 -10.84
CA THR A 4 -4.95 -9.07 -9.60
C THR A 4 -5.16 -7.56 -9.46
N VAL A 5 -5.15 -7.08 -8.21
CA VAL A 5 -5.28 -5.65 -7.91
C VAL A 5 -4.04 -4.93 -8.40
N LYS A 6 -4.25 -3.87 -9.18
CA LYS A 6 -3.16 -3.01 -9.63
C LYS A 6 -2.81 -2.01 -8.54
N ILE A 7 -1.52 -1.89 -8.29
CA ILE A 7 -0.94 -0.94 -7.37
C ILE A 7 0.24 -0.23 -8.04
N ASP A 8 0.65 0.87 -7.45
CA ASP A 8 1.99 1.41 -7.61
C ASP A 8 2.97 0.60 -6.73
N PHE A 9 4.06 0.08 -7.30
CA PHE A 9 5.00 -0.77 -6.56
C PHE A 9 5.90 0.00 -5.58
N ASP A 10 6.01 1.33 -5.72
CA ASP A 10 6.81 2.16 -4.82
C ASP A 10 6.01 2.52 -3.56
N THR A 11 4.72 2.81 -3.72
CA THR A 11 3.83 3.23 -2.62
C THR A 11 2.93 2.11 -2.10
N MET A 12 2.74 1.05 -2.88
CA MET A 12 1.74 0.00 -2.67
C MET A 12 0.28 0.49 -2.65
N GLU A 13 0.04 1.70 -3.15
CA GLU A 13 -1.28 2.32 -3.21
C GLU A 13 -2.04 1.83 -4.45
N THR A 14 -3.33 1.59 -4.29
CA THR A 14 -4.23 1.28 -5.40
C THR A 14 -4.60 2.56 -6.16
N ASN A 15 -5.48 2.46 -7.17
CA ASN A 15 -6.06 3.66 -7.78
C ASN A 15 -6.94 4.49 -6.83
N LEU A 16 -7.34 3.94 -5.68
CA LEU A 16 -8.14 4.63 -4.68
C LEU A 16 -7.20 5.21 -3.62
N LYS A 17 -7.27 6.52 -3.45
CA LYS A 17 -6.41 7.24 -2.52
C LYS A 17 -6.63 6.77 -1.08
N GLY A 18 -5.56 6.40 -0.40
CA GLY A 18 -5.58 5.86 0.96
C GLY A 18 -5.95 4.38 1.05
N VAL A 19 -6.12 3.68 -0.07
CA VAL A 19 -6.37 2.23 -0.13
C VAL A 19 -5.13 1.54 -0.70
N PHE A 20 -4.61 0.56 0.03
CA PHE A 20 -3.35 -0.13 -0.27
C PHE A 20 -3.60 -1.64 -0.42
N ALA A 21 -2.75 -2.32 -1.20
CA ALA A 21 -2.80 -3.77 -1.37
C ALA A 21 -1.39 -4.35 -1.45
N ALA A 22 -1.21 -5.58 -0.96
CA ALA A 22 0.08 -6.27 -0.90
C ALA A 22 -0.10 -7.79 -0.95
N GLY A 23 0.98 -8.52 -1.29
CA GLY A 23 1.01 -9.98 -1.30
C GLY A 23 0.32 -10.59 -2.53
N ASP A 24 -0.25 -11.78 -2.35
CA ASP A 24 -0.72 -12.62 -3.47
C ASP A 24 -1.85 -11.98 -4.28
N ILE A 25 -2.66 -11.08 -3.68
CA ILE A 25 -3.71 -10.35 -4.39
C ILE A 25 -3.16 -9.38 -5.45
N VAL A 26 -1.90 -8.98 -5.32
CA VAL A 26 -1.18 -8.09 -6.25
C VAL A 26 -0.33 -8.90 -7.22
N ARG A 27 0.53 -9.77 -6.67
CA ARG A 27 1.56 -10.49 -7.44
C ARG A 27 1.06 -11.81 -8.05
N GLY A 28 -0.02 -12.38 -7.53
CA GLY A 28 -0.40 -13.78 -7.75
C GLY A 28 0.28 -14.72 -6.75
N ALA A 29 -0.02 -16.02 -6.85
CA ALA A 29 0.50 -17.04 -5.93
C ALA A 29 2.04 -17.00 -5.87
N SER A 30 2.58 -16.84 -4.66
CA SER A 30 4.03 -16.67 -4.43
C SER A 30 4.46 -17.33 -3.10
N LEU A 31 5.73 -17.14 -2.74
CA LEU A 31 6.28 -17.59 -1.46
C LEU A 31 5.80 -16.67 -0.32
N VAL A 32 5.59 -17.27 0.86
CA VAL A 32 5.21 -16.54 2.09
C VAL A 32 6.17 -15.38 2.41
N VAL A 33 7.48 -15.54 2.16
CA VAL A 33 8.47 -14.48 2.40
C VAL A 33 8.18 -13.20 1.61
N TRP A 34 7.61 -13.33 0.40
CA TRP A 34 7.24 -12.18 -0.43
C TRP A 34 6.02 -11.45 0.14
N ALA A 35 4.99 -12.19 0.56
CA ALA A 35 3.85 -11.60 1.23
C ALA A 35 4.24 -10.85 2.51
N ILE A 36 5.19 -11.40 3.28
CA ILE A 36 5.71 -10.74 4.50
C ILE A 36 6.50 -9.47 4.12
N LYS A 37 7.34 -9.51 3.08
CA LYS A 37 8.07 -8.32 2.61
C LYS A 37 7.10 -7.22 2.16
N ASP A 38 6.18 -7.55 1.26
CA ASP A 38 5.20 -6.59 0.74
C ASP A 38 4.33 -6.02 1.86
N GLY A 39 3.98 -6.83 2.87
CA GLY A 39 3.26 -6.37 4.05
C GLY A 39 4.03 -5.32 4.87
N ARG A 40 5.36 -5.47 5.01
CA ARG A 40 6.21 -4.46 5.67
C ARG A 40 6.29 -3.16 4.85
N ASP A 41 6.41 -3.28 3.54
CA ASP A 41 6.48 -2.12 2.64
C ASP A 41 5.15 -1.34 2.66
N VAL A 42 4.01 -2.05 2.58
CA VAL A 42 2.66 -1.46 2.73
C VAL A 42 2.50 -0.74 4.07
N ALA A 43 2.95 -1.35 5.17
CA ALA A 43 2.79 -0.76 6.50
C ALA A 43 3.53 0.58 6.61
N LYS A 44 4.73 0.68 6.02
CA LYS A 44 5.50 1.92 5.95
C LYS A 44 4.77 2.99 5.13
N SER A 45 4.20 2.63 3.98
CA SER A 45 3.43 3.56 3.14
C SER A 45 2.16 4.06 3.82
N ILE A 46 1.39 3.17 4.48
CA ILE A 46 0.20 3.54 5.25
C ILE A 46 0.57 4.54 6.36
N LYS A 47 1.65 4.26 7.10
CA LYS A 47 2.14 5.16 8.15
C LYS A 47 2.44 6.56 7.58
N ASN A 48 3.22 6.62 6.51
CA ASN A 48 3.57 7.89 5.85
C ASN A 48 2.32 8.63 5.36
N TYR A 49 1.34 7.91 4.81
CA TYR A 49 0.07 8.50 4.36
C TYR A 49 -0.71 9.14 5.52
N LEU A 50 -0.84 8.43 6.65
CA LEU A 50 -1.55 8.92 7.84
C LEU A 50 -0.86 10.12 8.47
N GLU A 51 0.47 10.10 8.59
CA GLU A 51 1.26 11.23 9.11
C GLU A 51 1.07 12.48 8.22
N ASN A 52 1.16 12.33 6.90
CA ASN A 52 0.92 13.42 5.96
C ASN A 52 -0.52 13.95 6.01
N LYS A 53 -1.50 13.07 6.26
CA LYS A 53 -2.90 13.47 6.42
C LYS A 53 -3.10 14.32 7.68
N ASN A 54 -2.49 13.91 8.80
CA ASN A 54 -2.54 14.65 10.05
C ASN A 54 -1.87 16.03 9.94
N LEU A 55 -0.71 16.10 9.27
CA LEU A 55 0.01 17.37 9.01
C LEU A 55 -0.80 18.33 8.13
N LYS A 56 -1.59 17.82 7.20
CA LYS A 56 -2.50 18.67 6.40
C LYS A 56 -3.66 19.18 7.22
N GLN A 57 -4.21 18.36 8.11
CA GLN A 57 -5.33 18.74 8.97
C GLN A 57 -4.95 19.82 9.99
N SER A 58 -3.74 19.76 10.57
CA SER A 58 -3.27 20.77 11.52
C SER A 58 -2.95 22.13 10.90
N LYS A 59 -2.62 22.19 9.61
CA LYS A 59 -2.36 23.44 8.89
C LYS A 59 -3.62 24.21 8.46
N VAL A 60 -4.76 23.55 8.44
CA VAL A 60 -6.05 24.14 8.05
C VAL A 60 -6.94 24.48 9.25
N ALA A 61 -6.51 24.13 10.47
CA ALA A 61 -7.12 24.54 11.73
C ALA A 61 -6.45 25.81 12.26
#